data_AF-A0AAE1GGY1-F1
#
_entry.id   AF-A0AAE1GGY1-F1
#
_cell.length_a   1.000
_cell.length_b   1.000
_cell.length_c   1.000
_cell.angle_alpha   90.00
_cell.angle_beta   90.00
_cell.angle_gamma   90.00
#
_symmetry.space_group_name_H-M   'P 1'
#
loop_
_entity.id
_entity.type
_entity.pdbx_description
1 polymer ?
#
loop_
_entity_poly.entity_id
_entity_poly.type
_entity_poly.pdbx_seq_one_letter_code
_entity_poly.pdbx_strand_id
1 'polypeptide(L)'
;MDDDDDDDDDDVDERTAPLIKTATKTSKKKVARPTTWRKVDISNTPFPTYTHPTSGCIESPYQYFKRYFSPQLISNITYQTNLYATQKDVNTSFTTCDDEVMNFVSILIFMVICKLPTVEDY
;
A
#
# COMPACT_ATOMS: atom_id res chain seq x y z
N MET A 1 31.56 -38.36 -44.25
CA MET A 1 32.42 -37.27 -43.77
C MET A 1 31.77 -36.81 -42.50
N ASP A 2 32.14 -37.55 -41.46
CA ASP A 2 31.92 -37.33 -40.05
C ASP A 2 32.43 -35.95 -39.63
N ASP A 3 31.80 -35.36 -38.60
CA ASP A 3 32.44 -35.05 -37.31
C ASP A 3 31.54 -34.08 -36.52
N ASP A 4 30.86 -34.66 -35.53
CA ASP A 4 30.80 -34.32 -34.10
C ASP A 4 30.68 -32.87 -33.56
N ASP A 5 29.95 -32.82 -32.44
CA ASP A 5 29.98 -31.91 -31.29
C ASP A 5 29.43 -30.46 -31.45
N ASP A 6 28.34 -30.14 -30.76
CA ASP A 6 28.42 -29.88 -29.30
C ASP A 6 27.01 -29.81 -28.67
N ASP A 7 26.90 -30.52 -27.55
CA ASP A 7 25.76 -30.68 -26.66
C ASP A 7 25.75 -29.48 -25.69
N ASP A 8 24.77 -28.58 -25.78
CA ASP A 8 24.63 -27.45 -24.83
C ASP A 8 23.33 -27.64 -24.03
N ASP A 9 23.38 -28.66 -23.17
CA ASP A 9 22.44 -28.86 -22.07
C ASP A 9 22.77 -27.79 -21.02
N ASP A 10 21.97 -26.70 -21.02
CA ASP A 10 22.09 -25.58 -20.10
C ASP A 10 21.74 -26.07 -18.67
N ASP A 11 22.77 -26.60 -18.00
CA ASP A 11 22.73 -27.20 -16.67
C ASP A 11 22.28 -26.14 -15.65
N VAL A 12 21.04 -26.30 -15.20
CA VAL A 12 20.40 -25.42 -14.23
C VAL A 12 21.20 -25.50 -12.93
N ASP A 13 21.91 -24.42 -12.56
CA ASP A 13 22.65 -24.24 -11.30
C ASP A 13 21.72 -24.40 -10.09
N GLU A 14 21.35 -25.64 -9.76
CA GLU A 14 20.68 -26.01 -8.52
C GLU A 14 21.74 -26.02 -7.43
N ARG A 15 22.00 -24.81 -6.92
CA ARG A 15 22.82 -24.57 -5.73
C ARG A 15 22.30 -25.42 -4.58
N THR A 16 22.89 -26.60 -4.43
CA THR A 16 22.61 -27.53 -3.34
C THR A 16 23.05 -26.88 -2.03
N ALA A 17 22.07 -26.56 -1.19
CA ALA A 17 22.33 -26.06 0.14
C ALA A 17 23.14 -27.09 0.96
N PRO A 18 24.10 -26.68 1.80
CA PRO A 18 24.93 -27.61 2.54
C PRO A 18 24.08 -28.46 3.50
N LEU A 19 24.20 -29.78 3.38
CA LEU A 19 23.56 -30.74 4.28
C LEU A 19 24.17 -30.65 5.69
N ILE A 20 23.49 -29.95 6.60
CA ILE A 20 23.84 -29.92 8.03
C ILE A 20 23.57 -31.32 8.62
N LYS A 21 24.64 -32.06 8.91
CA LYS A 21 24.57 -33.31 9.67
C LYS A 21 24.27 -32.98 11.14
N THR A 22 22.99 -32.91 11.51
CA THR A 22 22.59 -32.75 12.91
C THR A 22 22.71 -34.09 13.64
N ALA A 23 23.62 -34.14 14.61
CA ALA A 23 23.73 -35.25 15.56
C ALA A 23 22.38 -35.51 16.26
N THR A 24 21.94 -36.78 16.24
CA THR A 24 20.68 -37.25 16.81
C THR A 24 20.71 -37.12 18.34
N LYS A 25 20.22 -36.00 18.86
CA LYS A 25 19.90 -35.87 20.28
C LYS A 25 18.55 -36.54 20.52
N THR A 26 18.51 -37.55 21.37
CA THR A 26 17.28 -38.18 21.86
C THR A 26 16.42 -37.12 22.56
N SER A 27 15.44 -36.58 21.83
CA SER A 27 14.47 -35.63 22.41
C SER A 27 13.55 -36.40 23.35
N LYS A 28 13.68 -36.17 24.66
CA LYS A 28 12.62 -36.55 25.60
C LYS A 28 11.34 -35.83 25.13
N LYS A 29 10.31 -36.58 24.71
CA LYS A 29 9.00 -36.02 24.33
C LYS A 29 8.50 -35.16 25.49
N LYS A 30 8.51 -33.83 25.32
CA LYS A 30 7.86 -32.92 26.27
C LYS A 30 6.36 -33.25 26.21
N VAL A 31 5.81 -33.74 27.31
CA VAL A 31 4.36 -33.96 27.44
C VAL A 31 3.67 -32.64 27.12
N ALA A 32 2.86 -32.62 26.06
CA ALA A 32 2.11 -31.44 25.66
C ALA A 32 1.19 -31.06 26.81
N ARG A 33 1.35 -29.84 27.34
CA ARG A 33 0.43 -29.34 28.37
C ARG A 33 -0.94 -29.17 27.72
N PRO A 34 -2.03 -29.76 28.25
CA PRO A 34 -3.35 -29.46 27.74
C PRO A 34 -3.62 -27.97 27.92
N THR A 35 -3.95 -27.28 26.83
CA THR A 35 -4.41 -25.89 26.90
C THR A 35 -5.83 -25.91 27.45
N THR A 36 -5.98 -25.55 28.72
CA THR A 36 -7.30 -25.50 29.35
C THR A 36 -7.82 -24.08 29.37
N TRP A 37 -8.86 -23.82 28.60
CA TRP A 37 -9.61 -22.56 28.69
C TRP A 37 -10.48 -22.58 29.94
N ARG A 38 -10.37 -21.55 30.76
CA ARG A 38 -11.28 -21.31 31.88
C ARG A 38 -12.04 -20.01 31.61
N LYS A 39 -13.35 -20.05 31.81
CA LYS A 39 -14.16 -18.83 31.81
C LYS A 39 -13.77 -18.01 33.04
N VAL A 40 -13.25 -16.81 32.80
CA VAL A 40 -12.98 -15.84 33.84
C VAL A 40 -14.05 -14.78 33.72
N ASP A 41 -14.79 -14.52 34.80
CA ASP A 41 -15.67 -13.36 34.86
C ASP A 41 -14.77 -12.12 34.96
N ILE A 42 -14.53 -11.52 33.80
CA ILE A 42 -13.85 -10.23 33.70
C ILE A 42 -14.87 -9.21 34.16
N SER A 43 -14.60 -8.53 35.29
CA SER A 43 -15.42 -7.41 35.73
C SER A 43 -15.45 -6.38 34.61
N ASN A 44 -16.59 -6.26 33.93
CA ASN A 44 -16.75 -5.37 32.79
C ASN A 44 -16.95 -3.95 33.32
N THR A 45 -15.90 -3.37 33.90
CA THR A 45 -15.88 -1.95 34.23
C THR A 45 -16.05 -1.21 32.91
N PRO A 46 -17.11 -0.41 32.74
CA PRO A 46 -17.29 0.33 31.50
C PRO A 46 -16.04 1.16 31.25
N PHE A 47 -15.52 1.07 30.02
CA PHE A 47 -14.42 1.93 29.61
C PHE A 47 -14.81 3.39 29.87
N PRO A 48 -13.86 4.24 30.29
CA PRO A 48 -14.15 5.66 30.45
C PRO A 48 -14.75 6.18 29.14
N THR A 49 -15.86 6.90 29.25
CA THR A 49 -16.48 7.54 28.09
C THR A 49 -15.45 8.42 27.42
N TYR A 50 -15.14 8.13 26.16
CA TYR A 50 -14.21 8.95 25.40
C TYR A 50 -14.82 10.34 25.17
N THR A 51 -14.21 11.34 25.78
CA THR A 51 -14.53 12.75 25.51
C THR A 51 -13.62 13.25 24.40
N HIS A 52 -14.17 13.56 23.24
CA HIS A 52 -13.42 14.26 22.19
C HIS A 52 -12.97 15.62 22.75
N PRO A 53 -11.66 15.95 22.70
CA PRO A 53 -11.24 17.31 23.02
C PRO A 53 -11.96 18.27 22.08
N THR A 54 -12.71 19.22 22.64
CA THR A 54 -13.34 20.27 21.85
C THR A 54 -12.22 21.07 21.22
N SER A 55 -12.06 20.94 19.90
CA SER A 55 -11.07 21.73 19.17
C SER A 55 -11.47 23.19 19.29
N GLY A 56 -10.68 23.99 20.02
CA GLY A 56 -11.00 25.39 20.31
C GLY A 56 -11.07 26.30 19.07
N CYS A 57 -10.66 25.78 17.91
CA CYS A 57 -10.76 26.44 16.62
C CYS A 57 -11.18 25.40 15.58
N ILE A 58 -12.38 25.59 15.00
CA ILE A 58 -12.82 24.84 13.82
C ILE A 58 -12.34 25.63 12.60
N GLU A 59 -11.54 25.00 11.76
CA GLU A 59 -11.04 25.64 10.54
C GLU A 59 -12.13 25.68 9.47
N SER A 60 -11.99 26.57 8.49
CA SER A 60 -12.89 26.56 7.33
C SER A 60 -12.72 25.28 6.51
N PRO A 61 -13.75 24.79 5.79
CA PRO A 61 -13.62 23.63 4.91
C PRO A 61 -12.43 23.71 3.94
N TYR A 62 -12.17 24.90 3.41
CA TYR A 62 -11.02 25.15 2.54
C TYR A 62 -9.66 24.98 3.24
N GLN A 63 -9.58 25.36 4.52
CA GLN A 63 -8.34 25.17 5.30
C GLN A 63 -8.08 23.70 5.61
N TYR A 64 -9.13 22.93 5.93
CA TYR A 64 -8.99 21.47 6.02
C TYR A 64 -8.52 20.88 4.69
N PHE A 65 -9.12 21.30 3.57
CA PHE A 65 -8.70 20.86 2.25
C PHE A 65 -7.20 21.14 2.00
N LYS A 66 -6.74 22.39 2.21
CA LYS A 66 -5.32 22.75 2.01
C LYS A 66 -4.35 22.11 3.02
N ARG A 67 -4.83 21.71 4.19
CA ARG A 67 -4.00 20.98 5.17
C ARG A 67 -3.63 19.59 4.65
N TYR A 68 -4.57 18.89 4.01
CA TYR A 68 -4.32 17.55 3.49
C TYR A 68 -3.77 17.57 2.05
N PHE A 69 -4.24 18.53 1.24
CA PHE A 69 -3.75 18.79 -0.12
C PHE A 69 -2.86 20.02 -0.13
N SER A 70 -1.66 19.86 0.43
CA SER A 70 -0.70 20.96 0.53
C SER A 70 -0.20 21.41 -0.84
N PRO A 71 0.21 22.67 -1.01
CA PRO A 71 0.77 23.16 -2.27
C PRO A 71 1.96 22.32 -2.77
N GLN A 72 2.78 21.81 -1.85
CA GLN A 72 3.93 20.96 -2.18
C GLN A 72 3.48 19.61 -2.73
N LEU A 73 2.42 19.02 -2.16
CA LEU A 73 1.86 17.77 -2.67
C LEU A 73 1.28 17.97 -4.07
N ILE A 74 0.49 19.03 -4.27
CA ILE A 74 -0.09 19.37 -5.57
C ILE A 74 1.01 19.57 -6.61
N SER A 75 2.02 20.38 -6.30
CA SER A 75 3.15 20.63 -7.22
C SER A 75 3.91 19.35 -7.60
N ASN A 76 4.09 18.43 -6.65
CA ASN A 76 4.70 17.12 -6.94
C ASN A 76 3.82 16.29 -7.89
N ILE A 77 2.51 16.23 -7.65
CA ILE A 77 1.57 15.53 -8.54
C ILE A 77 1.60 16.14 -9.94
N THR A 78 1.55 17.47 -10.06
CA THR A 78 1.66 18.20 -11.33
C THR A 78 2.93 17.81 -12.07
N TYR A 79 4.07 17.89 -11.40
CA TYR A 79 5.37 17.57 -11.98
C TYR A 79 5.43 16.13 -12.49
N GLN A 80 5.03 15.16 -11.66
CA GLN A 80 5.05 13.74 -12.05
C GLN A 80 4.08 13.44 -13.20
N THR A 81 2.91 14.10 -13.22
CA THR A 81 1.92 13.92 -14.29
C THR A 81 2.45 14.42 -15.62
N ASN A 82 3.05 15.62 -15.64
CA ASN A 82 3.68 16.18 -16.85
C ASN A 82 4.88 15.37 -17.32
N LEU A 83 5.72 14.92 -16.38
CA LEU A 83 6.86 14.06 -16.67
C LEU A 83 6.39 12.75 -17.32
N TYR A 84 5.39 12.11 -16.72
CA TYR A 84 4.83 10.87 -17.25
C TYR A 84 4.24 11.04 -18.65
N ALA A 85 3.49 12.13 -18.89
CA ALA A 85 2.93 12.43 -20.21
C ALA A 85 4.03 12.50 -21.27
N THR A 86 5.11 13.23 -20.97
CA THR A 86 6.26 13.38 -21.89
C THR A 86 7.02 12.06 -22.09
N GLN A 87 7.13 11.24 -21.05
CA GLN A 87 7.77 9.91 -21.13
C GLN A 87 6.93 8.92 -21.95
N LYS A 88 5.60 9.06 -21.93
CA LYS A 88 4.68 8.21 -22.69
C LYS A 88 4.61 8.59 -24.16
N ASP A 89 4.58 9.88 -24.45
CA ASP A 89 4.63 10.40 -25.81
C ASP A 89 5.47 11.68 -25.85
N VAL A 90 6.60 11.61 -26.54
CA VAL A 90 7.55 12.71 -26.67
C VAL A 90 6.94 13.91 -27.41
N ASN A 91 5.93 13.66 -28.26
CA ASN A 91 5.24 14.70 -29.03
C ASN A 91 3.93 15.16 -28.36
N THR A 92 3.69 14.75 -27.11
CA THR A 92 2.48 15.14 -26.41
C THR A 92 2.39 16.66 -26.26
N SER A 93 1.21 17.21 -26.52
CA SER A 93 0.88 18.59 -26.16
C SER A 93 0.27 18.70 -24.77
N PHE A 94 0.09 17.56 -24.08
CA PHE A 94 -0.50 17.54 -22.75
C PHE A 94 0.46 18.13 -21.73
N THR A 95 -0.04 19.13 -21.00
CA THR A 95 0.61 19.69 -19.82
C THR A 95 -0.50 20.13 -18.87
N THR A 96 -0.22 20.09 -17.58
CA THR A 96 -1.12 20.60 -16.55
C THR A 96 -0.40 21.51 -15.57
N CYS A 97 -1.14 22.34 -14.85
CA CYS A 97 -0.64 23.21 -13.79
C CYS A 97 -1.24 22.88 -12.41
N ASP A 98 -0.64 23.45 -11.37
CA ASP A 98 -1.04 23.19 -9.98
C ASP A 98 -2.52 23.51 -9.71
N ASP A 99 -3.05 24.57 -10.32
CA ASP A 99 -4.45 24.96 -10.16
C ASP A 99 -5.41 23.95 -10.82
N GLU A 100 -5.04 23.40 -11.98
CA GLU A 100 -5.83 22.37 -12.67
C GLU A 100 -5.83 21.07 -11.88
N VAL A 101 -4.69 20.65 -11.35
CA VAL A 101 -4.59 19.46 -10.48
C VAL A 101 -5.39 19.65 -9.19
N MET A 102 -5.30 20.84 -8.57
CA MET A 102 -6.08 21.15 -7.38
C MET A 102 -7.60 21.13 -7.64
N ASN A 103 -8.02 21.69 -8.77
CA ASN A 103 -9.43 21.67 -9.19
C ASN A 103 -9.89 20.24 -9.49
N PHE A 104 -9.08 19.44 -10.18
CA PHE A 104 -9.36 18.04 -10.45
C PHE A 104 -9.60 17.25 -9.17
N VAL A 105 -8.71 17.37 -8.17
CA VAL A 105 -8.87 16.72 -6.86
C VAL A 105 -10.14 17.21 -6.14
N SER A 106 -10.43 18.51 -6.22
CA SER A 106 -11.65 19.09 -5.62
C SER A 106 -12.92 18.50 -6.22
N ILE A 107 -12.94 18.31 -7.54
CA ILE A 107 -14.03 17.66 -8.26
C ILE A 107 -14.17 16.19 -7.82
N LEU A 108 -13.07 15.45 -7.67
CA LEU A 108 -13.12 14.07 -7.19
C LEU A 108 -13.77 13.96 -5.80
N ILE A 109 -13.41 14.85 -4.86
CA ILE A 109 -14.03 14.88 -3.53
C ILE A 109 -15.51 15.21 -3.62
N PHE A 110 -15.88 16.17 -4.47
CA PHE A 110 -17.27 16.51 -4.71
C PHE A 110 -18.07 15.33 -5.27
N MET A 111 -17.50 14.59 -6.23
CA MET A 111 -18.11 13.39 -6.80
C MET A 111 -18.37 12.30 -5.76
N VAL A 112 -17.44 12.10 -4.81
CA VAL A 112 -17.62 11.16 -3.69
C VAL A 112 -18.80 11.55 -2.80
N ILE A 113 -18.96 12.85 -2.51
CA ILE A 113 -20.04 13.35 -1.65
C ILE A 113 -21.38 13.27 -2.36
N CYS A 114 -21.43 13.67 -3.63
CA CYS A 114 -22.68 13.81 -4.38
C CYS A 114 -23.21 12.50 -4.99
N LYS A 115 -22.56 11.34 -4.75
CA LYS A 115 -22.91 10.03 -5.33
C LYS A 115 -23.21 10.14 -6.84
N LEU A 116 -22.28 10.74 -7.59
CA LEU A 116 -22.42 10.80 -9.03
C LEU A 116 -22.24 9.39 -9.62
N PRO A 117 -23.07 8.99 -10.61
CA PRO A 117 -23.02 7.65 -11.17
C PRO A 117 -21.64 7.42 -11.80
N THR A 118 -21.01 6.31 -11.43
CA THR A 118 -19.86 5.79 -12.14
C THR A 118 -20.34 5.35 -13.51
N VAL A 119 -19.71 5.88 -14.57
CA VAL A 119 -19.89 5.33 -15.92
C VAL A 119 -19.25 3.94 -15.91
N GLU A 120 -20.08 2.91 -15.77
CA GLU A 120 -19.71 1.55 -16.16
C GLU A 120 -19.92 1.45 -17.67
N ASP A 121 -18.83 1.49 -18.43
CA ASP A 121 -18.86 1.13 -19.84
C ASP A 121 -18.85 -0.40 -19.91
N TYR A 122 -19.90 -0.99 -20.52
CA TYR A 122 -20.14 -2.44 -20.60
C TYR A 122 -19.51 -3.06 -21.86
#